data_AF-A0A1S2L114-F1
#
_entry.id   AF-A0A1S2L114-F1
#
_cell.length_a   1.000
_cell.length_b   1.000
_cell.length_c   1.000
_cell.angle_alpha   90.00
_cell.angle_beta   90.00
_cell.angle_gamma   90.00
#
_symmetry.space_group_name_H-M   'P 1'
#
loop_
_entity.id
_entity.type
_entity.pdbx_description
1 polymer ?
#
loop_
_entity_poly.entity_id
_entity_poly.type
_entity_poly.pdbx_seq_one_letter_code
_entity_poly.pdbx_strand_id
1 'polypeptide(L)'
;MKNVLTTWIDGDAIIFALPSHSLKGYGRTLVKCEMLGNDLFVTHECGVTKSDRNLSCRCTKTAVDAFLSIQPNVTFENVIYETKNITLQPTWEQVK
;
A
#
# COMPACT_ATOMS: atom_id res chain seq x y z
N MET A 1 5.30 -9.60 6.87
CA MET A 1 5.64 -8.40 7.66
C MET A 1 7.11 -7.94 7.60
N LYS A 2 8.12 -8.80 7.36
CA LYS A 2 9.50 -8.32 7.11
C LYS A 2 9.45 -7.32 5.93
N ASN A 3 9.90 -6.08 6.12
CA ASN A 3 9.94 -4.94 5.17
C ASN A 3 8.85 -3.86 5.31
N VAL A 4 7.88 -3.96 6.23
CA VAL A 4 7.04 -2.79 6.59
C VAL A 4 7.81 -1.95 7.59
N LEU A 5 8.07 -0.69 7.25
CA LEU A 5 8.81 0.24 8.11
C LEU A 5 7.92 0.83 9.18
N THR A 6 6.71 1.23 8.78
CA THR A 6 5.73 1.89 9.65
C THR A 6 4.34 1.76 9.01
N THR A 7 3.29 1.86 9.82
CA THR A 7 1.89 1.74 9.39
C THR A 7 1.06 2.88 9.95
N TRP A 8 0.15 3.43 9.13
CA TRP A 8 -0.89 4.37 9.54
C TRP A 8 -2.29 3.86 9.23
N ILE A 9 -3.28 4.40 9.95
CA ILE A 9 -4.70 4.18 9.72
C ILE A 9 -5.36 5.51 9.32
N ASP A 10 -6.20 5.45 8.27
CA ASP A 10 -7.06 6.52 7.77
C ASP A 10 -8.47 5.98 7.55
N GLY A 11 -9.34 6.10 8.56
CA GLY A 11 -10.64 5.40 8.56
C GLY A 11 -10.44 3.89 8.44
N ASP A 12 -11.01 3.29 7.39
CA ASP A 12 -10.88 1.85 7.11
C ASP A 12 -9.64 1.50 6.27
N ALA A 13 -8.86 2.50 5.86
CA ALA A 13 -7.66 2.29 5.08
C ALA A 13 -6.43 2.05 5.98
N ILE A 14 -5.58 1.12 5.53
CA ILE A 14 -4.27 0.87 6.13
C ILE A 14 -3.19 1.36 5.15
N ILE A 15 -2.32 2.24 5.63
CA ILE A 15 -1.23 2.83 4.86
C ILE A 15 0.10 2.25 5.34
N PHE A 16 0.88 1.71 4.41
CA PHE A 16 2.19 1.12 4.68
C PHE A 16 3.32 2.00 4.15
N ALA A 17 4.26 2.38 5.00
CA ALA A 17 5.58 2.82 4.55
C ALA A 17 6.46 1.62 4.25
N LEU A 18 6.89 1.51 2.99
CA LEU A 18 7.80 0.49 2.50
C LEU A 18 9.09 1.14 1.99
N PRO A 19 10.22 0.42 1.98
CA PRO A 19 11.41 0.86 1.26
C PRO A 19 11.09 1.12 -0.21
N SER A 20 11.55 2.25 -0.76
CA SER A 20 11.40 2.50 -2.20
C SER A 20 12.30 1.56 -2.99
N HIS A 21 11.79 1.00 -4.09
CA HIS A 21 12.58 0.20 -5.03
C HIS A 21 13.10 1.03 -6.23
N SER A 22 13.06 2.37 -6.14
CA SER A 22 13.52 3.21 -7.25
C SER A 22 14.99 2.96 -7.58
N LEU A 23 15.38 3.13 -8.86
CA LEU A 23 16.77 2.99 -9.35
C LEU A 23 17.78 3.88 -8.59
N LYS A 24 17.30 4.90 -7.88
CA LYS A 24 18.13 5.78 -7.04
C LYS A 24 18.30 5.26 -5.61
N GLY A 25 17.66 4.17 -5.19
CA GLY A 25 17.94 3.44 -3.95
C GLY A 25 17.63 4.15 -2.62
N TYR A 26 17.16 5.41 -2.65
CA TYR A 26 16.94 6.20 -1.45
C TYR A 26 15.48 6.67 -1.38
N GLY A 27 14.77 6.27 -0.32
CA GLY A 27 13.44 6.78 0.00
C GLY A 27 12.48 5.76 0.58
N ARG A 28 11.32 6.26 1.00
CA ARG A 28 10.17 5.46 1.41
C ARG A 28 9.07 5.64 0.38
N THR A 29 8.29 4.60 0.15
CA THR A 29 7.06 4.69 -0.62
C THR A 29 5.89 4.37 0.29
N LEU A 30 4.77 5.03 0.01
CA LEU A 30 3.51 4.71 0.66
C LEU A 30 2.69 3.82 -0.27
N VAL A 31 1.96 2.90 0.35
CA VAL A 31 0.93 2.09 -0.29
C VAL A 31 -0.30 2.14 0.61
N LYS A 32 -1.45 2.54 0.05
CA LYS A 32 -2.74 2.53 0.76
C LYS A 32 -3.49 1.27 0.35
N CYS A 33 -4.00 0.53 1.33
CA CYS A 33 -4.90 -0.59 1.15
C CYS A 33 -6.23 -0.25 1.81
N GLU A 34 -7.33 -0.29 1.05
CA GLU A 34 -8.65 0.09 1.51
C GLU A 34 -9.71 -0.83 0.90
N MET A 35 -10.66 -1.29 1.71
CA MET A 35 -11.81 -2.05 1.23
C MET A 35 -12.91 -1.10 0.79
N LEU A 36 -13.36 -1.21 -0.45
CA LEU A 36 -14.53 -0.48 -0.96
C LEU A 36 -15.53 -1.50 -1.50
N GLY A 37 -16.62 -1.71 -0.76
CA GLY A 37 -17.53 -2.81 -1.03
C GLY A 37 -16.82 -4.15 -0.86
N ASN A 38 -16.86 -4.99 -1.90
CA ASN A 38 -16.19 -6.30 -1.89
C ASN A 38 -14.80 -6.27 -2.54
N ASP A 39 -14.30 -5.11 -2.97
CA ASP A 39 -13.02 -5.00 -3.66
C ASP A 39 -11.95 -4.38 -2.77
N LEU A 40 -10.72 -4.88 -2.89
CA LEU A 40 -9.54 -4.31 -2.26
C LEU A 40 -8.89 -3.31 -3.20
N PHE A 41 -8.89 -2.04 -2.83
CA PHE A 41 -8.17 -0.98 -3.52
C PHE A 41 -6.76 -0.86 -2.98
N VAL A 42 -5.79 -0.88 -3.89
CA VAL A 42 -4.37 -0.73 -3.59
C VAL A 42 -3.84 0.48 -4.34
N THR A 43 -3.77 1.62 -3.65
CA THR A 43 -3.25 2.87 -4.21
C THR A 43 -1.75 2.95 -3.98
N HIS A 44 -0.98 3.18 -5.04
CA HIS A 44 0.47 3.28 -4.99
C HIS A 44 1.01 4.01 -6.22
N GLU A 45 1.95 4.94 -6.02
CA GLU A 45 2.75 5.51 -7.09
C GLU A 45 4.21 5.06 -6.97
N CYS A 46 4.75 4.47 -8.03
CA CYS A 46 6.15 4.08 -8.11
C CYS A 46 6.87 4.87 -9.21
N GLY A 47 8.02 5.45 -8.88
CA GLY A 47 8.86 6.15 -9.87
C GLY A 47 9.48 5.24 -10.94
N VAL A 48 9.36 3.91 -10.83
CA VAL A 48 9.93 2.92 -11.77
C VAL A 48 8.89 2.42 -12.78
N THR A 49 7.62 2.35 -12.41
CA THR A 49 6.54 1.84 -13.25
C THR A 49 5.59 2.98 -13.60
N LYS A 50 5.95 3.79 -14.61
CA LYS A 50 5.05 4.80 -15.20
C LYS A 50 3.97 4.22 -16.12
N SER A 51 3.93 2.90 -16.31
CA SER A 51 2.99 2.22 -17.21
C SER A 51 2.32 1.05 -16.49
N ASP A 52 0.99 0.93 -16.64
CA ASP A 52 0.02 -0.19 -16.57
C ASP A 52 0.36 -1.53 -15.85
N ARG A 53 1.43 -1.58 -15.06
CA ARG A 53 2.02 -2.77 -14.44
C ARG A 53 2.14 -2.63 -12.92
N ASN A 54 1.28 -1.83 -12.28
CA ASN A 54 1.17 -1.78 -10.81
C ASN A 54 0.88 -3.15 -10.19
N LEU A 55 0.25 -4.05 -10.97
CA LEU A 55 0.02 -5.46 -10.64
C LEU A 55 1.32 -6.23 -10.29
N SER A 56 2.47 -5.82 -10.83
CA SER A 56 3.75 -6.50 -10.59
C SER A 56 4.74 -5.70 -9.72
N CYS A 57 4.30 -4.59 -9.12
CA CYS A 57 5.15 -3.86 -8.20
C CYS A 57 5.37 -4.65 -6.91
N ARG A 58 6.65 -4.81 -6.51
CA ARG A 58 6.99 -5.46 -5.23
C ARG A 58 6.39 -4.71 -4.02
N CYS A 59 6.18 -3.39 -4.12
CA CYS A 59 5.59 -2.57 -3.05
C CYS A 59 4.15 -3.00 -2.80
N THR A 60 3.34 -3.09 -3.86
CA THR A 60 1.92 -3.42 -3.76
C THR A 60 1.74 -4.85 -3.27
N LYS A 61 2.53 -5.81 -3.77
CA LYS A 61 2.51 -7.19 -3.24
C LYS A 61 2.83 -7.26 -1.75
N THR A 62 3.89 -6.56 -1.33
CA THR A 62 4.29 -6.55 0.10
C THR A 62 3.23 -5.92 0.98
N ALA A 63 2.56 -4.87 0.49
CA ALA A 63 1.46 -4.21 1.19
C ALA A 63 0.23 -5.12 1.31
N VAL A 64 -0.17 -5.81 0.24
CA VAL A 64 -1.30 -6.77 0.26
C VAL A 64 -1.02 -7.92 1.22
N ASP A 65 0.19 -8.51 1.17
CA ASP A 65 0.58 -9.57 2.11
C ASP A 65 0.54 -9.08 3.57
N ALA A 66 0.95 -7.83 3.81
CA ALA A 66 0.89 -7.21 5.13
C ALA A 66 -0.55 -6.92 5.57
N PHE A 67 -1.40 -6.43 4.67
CA PHE A 67 -2.82 -6.17 4.90
C PHE A 67 -3.53 -7.46 5.32
N LEU A 68 -3.38 -8.54 4.55
CA LEU A 68 -3.96 -9.85 4.87
C LEU A 68 -3.43 -10.44 6.18
N SER A 69 -2.18 -10.12 6.56
CA SER A 69 -1.63 -10.55 7.86
C SER A 69 -2.27 -9.80 9.04
N ILE A 70 -2.69 -8.54 8.83
CA ILE A 70 -3.37 -7.72 9.86
C ILE A 70 -4.86 -8.04 9.91
N GLN A 71 -5.47 -8.32 8.76
CA GLN A 71 -6.89 -8.62 8.60
C GLN A 71 -7.10 -10.02 8.01
N PRO A 72 -6.79 -11.10 8.76
CA PRO A 72 -6.80 -12.47 8.24
C PRO A 72 -8.18 -13.00 7.84
N ASN A 73 -9.26 -12.36 8.29
CA ASN A 73 -10.63 -12.75 8.00
C ASN A 73 -11.29 -11.92 6.88
N VAL A 74 -10.55 -10.98 6.28
CA VAL A 74 -11.08 -10.17 5.18
C VAL A 74 -10.96 -10.93 3.87
N THR A 75 -12.05 -10.92 3.11
CA THR A 75 -12.13 -11.48 1.76
C THR A 75 -12.54 -10.40 0.79
N PHE A 76 -11.98 -10.44 -0.43
CA PHE A 76 -12.33 -9.53 -1.52
C PHE A 76 -12.51 -10.30 -2.82
N GLU A 77 -13.38 -9.79 -3.70
CA GLU A 77 -13.62 -10.35 -5.03
C GLU A 77 -12.49 -9.97 -6.00
N ASN A 78 -12.09 -8.69 -6.00
CA ASN A 78 -11.02 -8.20 -6.86
C ASN A 78 -9.98 -7.38 -6.09
N VAL A 79 -8.78 -7.27 -6.67
CA VAL A 79 -7.75 -6.31 -6.26
C VAL A 79 -7.62 -5.25 -7.34
N ILE A 80 -7.97 -4.01 -7.02
CA ILE A 80 -7.95 -2.87 -7.92
C ILE A 80 -6.72 -2.02 -7.61
N TYR A 81 -5.88 -1.77 -8.61
CA TYR A 81 -4.65 -1.01 -8.44
C TYR A 81 -4.80 0.40 -8.98
N GLU A 82 -4.51 1.40 -8.14
CA GLU A 82 -4.61 2.80 -8.51
C GLU A 82 -3.23 3.48 -8.46
N THR A 83 -2.84 4.14 -9.55
CA THR A 83 -1.59 4.94 -9.59
C THR A 83 -1.87 6.36 -9.11
N LYS A 84 -1.63 6.63 -7.82
CA LYS A 84 -1.79 7.96 -7.26
C LYS A 84 -0.76 8.23 -6.17
N ASN A 85 -0.24 9.45 -6.13
CA ASN A 85 0.64 9.89 -5.05
C ASN A 85 -0.12 9.91 -3.72
N ILE A 86 0.51 9.40 -2.66
CA ILE A 86 -0.03 9.40 -1.31
C ILE A 86 0.82 10.37 -0.47
N THR A 87 0.17 11.32 0.17
CA THR A 87 0.80 12.25 1.12
C THR A 87 0.23 11.98 2.50
N LEU A 88 1.10 11.73 3.48
CA LEU A 88 0.69 11.55 4.87
C LEU A 88 -0.10 12.76 5.34
N GLN A 89 -1.24 12.52 5.98
CA GLN A 89 -2.03 13.58 6.59
C GLN A 89 -1.78 13.63 8.10
N PRO A 90 -1.79 14.82 8.73
CA PRO A 90 -1.64 14.97 10.18
C PRO A 90 -2.73 14.26 11.00
N THR A 91 -3.87 13.98 10.38
CA THR A 91 -5.03 13.33 11.00
C THR A 91 -4.92 11.81 11.06
N TRP A 92 -3.90 11.21 10.42
CA TRP A 92 -3.73 9.76 10.39
C TRP A 92 -3.08 9.26 11.66
N GLU A 93 -3.59 8.15 12.18
CA GLU A 93 -3.03 7.52 13.36
C GLU A 93 -1.86 6.62 12.96
N GLN A 94 -0.66 6.87 13.53
CA GLN A 94 0.48 5.97 13.38
C GLN A 94 0.37 4.84 14.40
N VAL A 95 0.34 3.60 13.92
CA VAL A 95 0.12 2.43 14.78
C VAL A 95 1.42 1.65 15.03
N LYS A 96 2.39 1.78 14.12
CA LYS A 96 3.68 1.09 14.21
C LYS A 96 4.75 1.81 13.42
#